data_AF-A0A9X8YNW6-F1
#
_entry.id   AF-A0A9X8YNW6-F1
#
_cell.length_a   1.000
_cell.length_b   1.000
_cell.length_c   1.000
_cell.angle_alpha   90.00
_cell.angle_beta   90.00
_cell.angle_gamma   90.00
#
_symmetry.space_group_name_H-M   'P 1'
#
loop_
_entity.id
_entity.type
_entity.pdbx_description
1 polymer ?
#
loop_
_entity_poly.entity_id
_entity_poly.type
_entity_poly.pdbx_seq_one_letter_code
_entity_poly.pdbx_strand_id
1 'polypeptide(L)'
;MKSAKAFQLALLHPRYWLTWFGLALLFLLVQLPYPLLNRLGVWMGRTSMRFLKRRVTITRRNLELCFPEMDEAQRERKVVGNFESLGMGLLETGMAWFWSDKRVKRWFNVSGINHLKMAQRDDRGVLVIGVHFMSLELGGRAMGLCQPMMA
;
A
#
# COMPACT_ATOMS: atom_id res chain seq x y z
N MET A 1 18.90 -6.92 -20.81
CA MET A 1 18.34 -7.60 -19.62
C MET A 1 19.39 -7.59 -18.51
N LYS A 2 19.19 -6.87 -17.41
CA LYS A 2 20.09 -6.98 -16.24
C LYS A 2 19.95 -8.40 -15.69
N SER A 3 21.04 -9.14 -15.62
CA SER A 3 21.09 -10.46 -14.97
C SER A 3 20.52 -10.31 -13.56
N ALA A 4 19.43 -11.02 -13.26
CA ALA A 4 18.89 -11.06 -11.91
C ALA A 4 20.00 -11.62 -11.02
N LYS A 5 20.41 -10.86 -9.99
CA LYS A 5 21.44 -11.35 -9.07
C LYS A 5 20.96 -12.67 -8.47
N ALA A 6 21.78 -13.70 -8.58
CA ALA A 6 21.50 -14.99 -7.96
C ALA A 6 21.35 -14.83 -6.44
N PHE A 7 20.47 -15.64 -5.85
CA PHE A 7 20.26 -15.66 -4.40
C PHE A 7 21.59 -15.97 -3.69
N GLN A 8 21.98 -15.13 -2.74
CA GLN A 8 23.22 -15.33 -1.99
C GLN A 8 22.93 -16.14 -0.74
N LEU A 9 23.58 -17.30 -0.59
CA LEU A 9 23.46 -18.15 0.61
C LEU A 9 23.83 -17.41 1.90
N ALA A 10 24.64 -16.35 1.82
CA ALA A 10 24.93 -15.47 2.95
C ALA A 10 23.67 -14.84 3.58
N LEU A 11 22.56 -14.74 2.85
CA LEU A 11 21.27 -14.26 3.36
C LEU A 11 20.60 -15.28 4.30
N LEU A 12 21.04 -16.55 4.33
CA LEU A 12 20.55 -17.57 5.27
C LEU A 12 21.30 -17.57 6.61
N HIS A 13 22.30 -16.70 6.77
CA HIS A 13 23.07 -16.59 8.00
C HIS A 13 22.14 -16.33 9.21
N PRO A 14 22.39 -16.90 10.40
CA PRO A 14 21.53 -16.78 11.59
C PRO A 14 21.12 -15.35 11.96
N ARG A 15 21.99 -14.36 11.65
CA ARG A 15 21.70 -12.93 11.81
C ARG A 15 20.41 -12.45 11.11
N TYR A 16 19.95 -13.17 10.08
CA TYR A 16 18.76 -12.83 9.29
C TYR A 16 17.54 -13.68 9.63
N TRP A 17 17.63 -14.62 10.58
CA TRP A 17 16.51 -15.52 10.89
C TRP A 17 15.27 -14.78 11.37
N LEU A 18 15.42 -13.69 12.13
CA LEU A 18 14.29 -12.87 12.55
C LEU A 18 13.59 -12.21 11.35
N THR A 19 14.37 -11.74 10.36
CA THR A 19 13.82 -11.19 9.12
C THR A 19 13.08 -12.25 8.33
N TRP A 20 13.67 -13.44 8.15
CA TRP A 20 13.02 -14.56 7.47
C TRP A 20 11.74 -15.00 8.17
N PHE A 21 11.76 -15.06 9.50
CA PHE A 21 10.59 -15.36 10.30
C PHE A 21 9.48 -14.31 10.07
N GLY A 22 9.81 -13.02 10.10
CA GLY A 22 8.85 -11.95 9.80
C GLY A 22 8.27 -12.03 8.39
N LEU A 23 9.10 -12.32 7.38
CA LEU A 23 8.66 -12.52 6.00
C LEU A 23 7.76 -13.75 5.86
N ALA A 24 8.10 -14.86 6.50
CA ALA A 24 7.29 -16.08 6.50
C ALA A 24 5.93 -15.83 7.18
N LEU A 25 5.91 -15.12 8.31
CA LEU A 25 4.68 -14.75 8.99
C LEU A 25 3.81 -13.84 8.13
N LEU A 26 4.40 -12.82 7.50
CA LEU A 26 3.69 -11.93 6.58
C LEU A 26 3.14 -12.72 5.37
N PHE A 27 3.95 -13.60 4.79
CA PHE A 27 3.55 -14.46 3.68
C PHE A 27 2.32 -15.30 4.03
N LEU A 28 2.36 -15.99 5.18
CA LEU A 28 1.24 -16.82 5.66
C LEU A 28 0.00 -15.97 5.93
N LEU A 29 0.18 -14.82 6.57
CA LEU A 29 -0.92 -13.91 6.91
C LEU A 29 -1.67 -13.45 5.65
N VAL A 30 -0.96 -13.00 4.61
CA VAL A 30 -1.60 -12.50 3.40
C VAL A 30 -2.20 -13.59 2.51
N GLN A 31 -1.98 -14.88 2.80
CA GLN A 31 -2.69 -15.94 2.06
C GLN A 31 -4.21 -15.93 2.36
N LEU A 32 -4.62 -15.42 3.52
CA LEU A 32 -6.02 -15.33 3.92
C LEU A 32 -6.89 -14.60 2.89
N PRO A 33 -8.20 -14.93 2.77
CA PRO A 33 -9.13 -14.20 1.92
C PRO A 33 -9.16 -12.70 2.24
N TYR A 34 -9.28 -11.86 1.21
CA TYR A 34 -9.27 -10.40 1.35
C TYR A 34 -10.27 -9.86 2.39
N PRO A 35 -11.51 -10.37 2.53
CA PRO A 35 -12.42 -9.87 3.55
C PRO A 35 -11.89 -10.04 4.99
N LEU A 36 -11.12 -11.10 5.26
CA LEU A 36 -10.49 -11.31 6.56
C LEU A 36 -9.32 -10.35 6.77
N LEU A 37 -8.49 -10.16 5.75
CA LEU A 37 -7.41 -9.18 5.77
C LEU A 37 -7.95 -7.77 6.00
N ASN A 38 -9.03 -7.40 5.31
CA ASN A 38 -9.68 -6.11 5.49
C ASN A 38 -10.19 -5.90 6.92
N ARG A 39 -10.87 -6.91 7.49
CA ARG A 39 -11.34 -6.84 8.90
C ARG A 39 -10.17 -6.71 9.87
N LEU A 40 -9.09 -7.47 9.65
CA LEU A 40 -7.90 -7.41 10.47
C LEU A 40 -7.22 -6.03 10.39
N GLY A 41 -7.01 -5.50 9.18
CA GLY A 41 -6.39 -4.19 8.98
C GLY A 41 -7.22 -3.06 9.57
N VAL A 42 -8.55 -3.06 9.38
CA VAL A 42 -9.47 -2.10 10.02
C VAL A 42 -9.37 -2.19 11.55
N TRP A 43 -9.37 -3.40 12.11
CA TRP A 43 -9.25 -3.59 13.56
C TRP A 43 -7.90 -3.12 14.10
N MET A 44 -6.80 -3.45 13.42
CA MET A 44 -5.45 -2.99 13.77
C MET A 44 -5.38 -1.46 13.72
N GLY A 45 -5.92 -0.86 12.66
CA GLY A 45 -5.99 0.58 12.47
C GLY A 45 -6.69 1.29 13.61
N ARG A 46 -7.93 0.89 13.91
CA ARG A 46 -8.73 1.45 15.01
C ARG A 46 -8.07 1.27 16.37
N THR A 47 -7.51 0.09 16.63
CA THR A 47 -6.84 -0.20 17.90
C THR A 47 -5.57 0.63 18.06
N SER A 48 -4.83 0.87 16.97
CA SER A 48 -3.63 1.70 16.98
C SER A 48 -3.89 3.14 17.42
N MET A 49 -5.10 3.68 17.21
CA MET A 49 -5.47 5.04 17.64
C MET A 49 -5.34 5.25 19.15
N ARG A 50 -5.49 4.18 19.96
CA ARG A 50 -5.37 4.23 21.42
C ARG A 50 -3.92 4.45 21.87
N PHE A 51 -2.97 3.95 21.09
CA PHE A 51 -1.54 4.01 21.39
C PHE A 51 -0.85 5.17 20.65
N LEU A 52 -1.30 5.49 19.43
CA LEU A 52 -0.72 6.52 18.56
C LEU A 52 -1.40 7.88 18.73
N LYS A 53 -1.66 8.32 19.96
CA LYS A 53 -2.43 9.55 20.27
C LYS A 53 -1.88 10.79 19.54
N ARG A 54 -0.56 10.95 19.50
CA ARG A 54 0.10 12.06 18.77
C ARG A 54 -0.23 12.04 17.28
N ARG A 55 -0.26 10.85 16.66
CA ARG A 55 -0.61 10.71 15.23
C ARG A 55 -2.06 11.08 14.99
N VAL A 56 -2.96 10.67 15.89
CA VAL A 56 -4.39 11.03 15.81
C VAL A 56 -4.56 12.55 15.85
N THR A 57 -3.90 13.24 16.78
CA THR A 57 -3.96 14.71 16.86
C THR A 57 -3.43 15.39 15.59
N ILE A 58 -2.33 14.89 15.02
CA ILE A 58 -1.79 15.43 13.76
C ILE A 58 -2.77 15.21 12.60
N THR A 59 -3.32 14.01 12.45
CA THR A 59 -4.29 13.71 11.39
C THR A 59 -5.53 14.60 11.51
N ARG A 60 -6.06 14.79 12.73
CA ARG A 60 -7.19 15.69 12.99
C ARG A 60 -6.85 17.13 12.59
N ARG A 61 -5.71 17.65 13.04
CA ARG A 61 -5.29 19.02 12.70
C ARG A 61 -5.09 19.22 11.20
N ASN A 62 -4.52 18.23 10.51
CA ASN A 62 -4.36 18.29 9.06
C ASN A 62 -5.72 18.34 8.36
N LEU A 63 -6.70 17.54 8.80
CA LEU A 63 -8.04 17.56 8.23
C LEU A 63 -8.80 18.86 8.53
N GLU A 64 -8.62 19.46 9.71
CA GLU A 64 -9.17 20.79 10.01
C GLU A 64 -8.62 21.86 9.06
N LEU A 65 -7.31 21.84 8.80
CA LEU A 65 -6.65 22.81 7.93
C LEU A 65 -7.00 22.61 6.45
N CYS A 66 -7.05 21.36 5.99
CA CYS A 66 -7.36 21.04 4.59
C CYS A 66 -8.86 21.17 4.28
N PHE A 67 -9.74 20.98 5.26
CA PHE A 67 -11.19 20.97 5.10
C PHE A 67 -11.87 21.80 6.20
N PRO A 68 -11.70 23.13 6.20
CA PRO A 68 -12.25 24.01 7.24
C PRO A 68 -13.78 23.98 7.27
N GLU A 69 -14.43 23.85 6.12
CA GLU A 69 -15.89 23.84 5.96
C GLU A 69 -16.53 22.48 6.33
N MET A 70 -15.72 21.45 6.62
CA MET A 70 -16.23 20.11 6.93
C MET A 70 -16.67 20.02 8.38
N ASP A 71 -17.86 19.46 8.62
CA ASP A 71 -18.36 19.28 9.98
C ASP A 71 -17.46 18.34 10.80
N GLU A 72 -17.49 18.50 12.12
CA GLU A 72 -16.60 17.76 13.02
C GLU A 72 -16.82 16.24 12.93
N ALA A 73 -18.07 15.78 12.79
CA ALA A 73 -18.37 14.36 12.70
C ALA A 73 -17.84 13.73 11.39
N GLN A 74 -17.90 14.45 10.28
CA GLN A 74 -17.33 14.08 8.99
C GLN A 74 -15.80 14.02 9.08
N ARG A 75 -15.17 15.00 9.73
CA ARG A 75 -13.72 14.99 9.96
C ARG A 75 -13.31 13.80 10.83
N GLU A 76 -13.99 13.52 11.93
CA GLU A 76 -13.68 12.36 12.77
C GLU A 76 -13.86 11.03 12.02
N ARG A 77 -14.88 10.91 11.16
CA ARG A 77 -15.02 9.73 10.27
C ARG A 77 -13.81 9.58 9.34
N LYS A 78 -13.27 10.68 8.80
CA LYS A 78 -12.05 10.65 7.98
C LYS A 78 -10.79 10.35 8.80
N VAL A 79 -10.70 10.83 10.03
CA VAL A 79 -9.61 10.46 10.95
C VAL A 79 -9.62 8.94 11.15
N VAL A 80 -10.76 8.35 11.52
CA VAL A 80 -10.89 6.91 11.70
C VAL A 80 -10.54 6.16 10.42
N GLY A 81 -11.10 6.57 9.27
CA GLY A 81 -10.81 5.96 7.96
C GLY A 81 -9.32 6.01 7.60
N ASN A 82 -8.62 7.11 7.91
CA ASN A 82 -7.18 7.21 7.69
C ASN A 82 -6.39 6.18 8.52
N PHE A 83 -6.81 5.91 9.75
CA PHE A 83 -6.18 4.89 10.59
C PHE A 83 -6.55 3.47 10.15
N GLU A 84 -7.76 3.25 9.65
CA GLU A 84 -8.13 1.98 9.00
C GLU A 84 -7.24 1.69 7.78
N SER A 85 -7.01 2.70 6.93
CA SER A 85 -6.06 2.62 5.82
C SER A 85 -4.62 2.36 6.29
N LEU A 86 -4.18 3.00 7.38
CA LEU A 86 -2.88 2.73 7.98
C LEU A 86 -2.75 1.26 8.42
N GLY A 87 -3.78 0.70 9.04
CA GLY A 87 -3.79 -0.71 9.45
C GLY A 87 -3.75 -1.68 8.25
N MET A 88 -4.36 -1.29 7.13
CA MET A 88 -4.29 -2.04 5.87
C MET A 88 -2.91 -1.97 5.20
N GLY A 89 -2.17 -0.88 5.36
CA GLY A 89 -0.91 -0.66 4.65
C GLY A 89 0.09 -1.82 4.77
N LEU A 90 0.28 -2.40 5.97
CA LEU A 90 1.18 -3.54 6.15
C LEU A 90 0.69 -4.80 5.41
N LEU A 91 -0.62 -5.06 5.44
CA LEU A 91 -1.22 -6.20 4.75
C LEU A 91 -1.11 -6.01 3.23
N GLU A 92 -1.37 -4.81 2.74
CA GLU A 92 -1.26 -4.44 1.33
C GLU A 92 0.17 -4.56 0.81
N THR A 93 1.19 -4.22 1.62
CA THR A 93 2.59 -4.50 1.30
C THR A 93 2.83 -5.99 1.10
N GLY A 94 2.37 -6.83 2.03
CA GLY A 94 2.48 -8.28 1.87
C GLY A 94 1.71 -8.82 0.66
N MET A 95 0.52 -8.27 0.36
CA MET A 95 -0.24 -8.61 -0.85
C MET A 95 0.55 -8.24 -2.11
N ALA A 96 1.16 -7.06 -2.15
CA ALA A 96 1.94 -6.58 -3.29
C ALA A 96 3.15 -7.48 -3.58
N TRP A 97 3.78 -8.01 -2.54
CA TRP A 97 4.98 -8.85 -2.65
C TRP A 97 4.67 -10.32 -2.96
N PHE A 98 3.62 -10.87 -2.37
CA PHE A 98 3.39 -12.33 -2.36
C PHE A 98 2.17 -12.80 -3.15
N TRP A 99 1.21 -11.93 -3.50
CA TRP A 99 0.09 -12.35 -4.34
C TRP A 99 0.50 -12.50 -5.80
N SER A 100 -0.10 -13.51 -6.45
CA SER A 100 0.01 -13.66 -7.90
C SER A 100 -0.71 -12.53 -8.63
N ASP A 101 -0.26 -12.21 -9.85
CA ASP A 101 -0.86 -11.17 -10.70
C ASP A 101 -2.35 -11.40 -10.92
N LYS A 102 -2.76 -12.66 -11.11
CA LYS A 102 -4.16 -13.05 -11.27
C LYS A 102 -5.00 -12.66 -10.05
N ARG A 103 -4.44 -12.78 -8.85
CA ARG A 103 -5.13 -12.41 -7.60
C ARG A 103 -5.20 -10.90 -7.46
N VAL A 104 -4.08 -10.18 -7.65
CA VAL A 104 -4.03 -8.70 -7.55
C VAL A 104 -5.00 -8.05 -8.54
N LYS A 105 -5.04 -8.49 -9.79
CA LYS A 105 -5.93 -7.96 -10.85
C LYS A 105 -7.43 -8.03 -10.52
N ARG A 106 -7.85 -8.85 -9.56
CA ARG A 106 -9.26 -8.93 -9.13
C ARG A 106 -9.66 -7.80 -8.17
N TRP A 107 -8.69 -7.10 -7.59
CA TRP A 107 -8.89 -6.15 -6.49
C TRP A 107 -8.61 -4.69 -6.86
N PHE A 108 -8.34 -4.40 -8.13
CA PHE A 108 -8.19 -3.02 -8.62
C PHE A 108 -8.86 -2.82 -9.97
N ASN A 109 -9.18 -1.57 -10.28
CA ASN A 109 -9.59 -1.12 -11.61
C ASN A 109 -8.78 0.13 -11.97
N VAL A 110 -8.63 0.41 -13.26
CA VAL A 110 -7.85 1.55 -13.76
C VAL A 110 -8.69 2.44 -14.65
N SER A 111 -8.74 3.71 -14.29
CA SER A 111 -9.36 4.78 -15.08
C SER A 111 -8.29 5.71 -15.65
N GLY A 112 -8.51 6.25 -16.85
CA GLY A 112 -7.64 7.28 -17.42
C GLY A 112 -6.33 6.79 -18.05
N ILE A 113 -6.13 5.48 -18.19
CA ILE A 113 -4.92 4.89 -18.81
C ILE A 113 -4.67 5.39 -20.24
N ASN A 114 -5.73 5.80 -20.95
CA ASN A 114 -5.62 6.34 -22.30
C ASN A 114 -4.83 7.66 -22.35
N HIS A 115 -4.90 8.49 -21.30
CA HIS A 115 -4.11 9.72 -21.23
C HIS A 115 -2.61 9.42 -21.20
N LEU A 116 -2.21 8.41 -20.43
CA LEU A 116 -0.82 7.94 -20.39
C LEU A 116 -0.37 7.43 -21.77
N LYS A 117 -1.16 6.56 -22.40
CA LYS A 117 -0.85 6.01 -23.72
C LYS A 117 -0.76 7.08 -24.81
N MET A 118 -1.61 8.11 -24.75
CA MET A 118 -1.56 9.23 -25.68
C MET A 118 -0.31 10.08 -25.48
N ALA A 119 0.09 10.33 -24.23
CA ALA A 119 1.30 11.10 -23.92
C ALA A 119 2.58 10.36 -24.32
N GLN A 120 2.57 9.03 -24.36
CA GLN A 120 3.69 8.20 -24.80
C GLN A 120 3.85 8.09 -26.33
N ARG A 121 2.92 8.64 -27.11
CA ARG A 121 3.05 8.66 -28.57
C ARG A 121 4.30 9.44 -28.99
N ASP A 122 4.80 9.11 -30.17
CA ASP A 122 5.98 9.73 -30.78
C ASP A 122 7.26 9.53 -29.94
N ASP A 123 7.38 8.34 -29.33
CA ASP A 123 8.52 7.91 -28.49
C ASP A 123 8.86 8.86 -27.33
N ARG A 124 7.86 9.60 -26.84
CA ARG A 124 8.03 10.51 -25.69
C ARG A 124 7.95 9.75 -24.38
N GLY A 125 8.93 10.01 -23.51
CA GLY A 125 8.86 9.59 -22.11
C GLY A 125 7.76 10.33 -21.36
N VAL A 126 7.19 9.69 -20.33
CA VAL A 126 6.19 10.30 -19.45
C VAL A 126 6.66 10.25 -18.01
N LEU A 127 6.68 11.41 -17.36
CA LEU A 127 6.86 11.52 -15.92
C LEU A 127 5.50 11.42 -15.23
N VAL A 128 5.29 10.35 -14.47
CA VAL A 128 4.06 10.15 -13.69
C VAL A 128 4.30 10.63 -12.27
N ILE A 129 3.59 11.68 -11.86
CA ILE A 129 3.66 12.22 -10.50
C ILE A 129 2.57 11.56 -9.64
N GLY A 130 2.99 10.78 -8.65
CA GLY A 130 2.11 10.16 -7.67
C GLY A 130 2.07 10.93 -6.35
N VAL A 131 1.02 10.72 -5.56
CA VAL A 131 0.92 11.16 -4.18
C VAL A 131 1.21 9.97 -3.26
N HIS A 132 1.78 10.24 -2.08
CA HIS A 132 2.05 9.20 -1.08
C HIS A 132 0.75 8.74 -0.42
N PHE A 133 0.13 7.70 -0.97
CA PHE A 133 -1.04 7.03 -0.39
C PHE A 133 -0.61 5.88 0.54
N MET A 134 -1.48 5.50 1.48
CA MET A 134 -1.20 4.38 2.40
C MET A 134 -0.96 3.06 1.67
N SER A 135 -1.70 2.80 0.58
CA SER A 135 -1.56 1.62 -0.27
C SER A 135 -0.41 1.71 -1.28
N LEU A 136 0.73 2.30 -0.88
CA LEU A 136 1.81 2.66 -1.79
C LEU A 136 2.36 1.46 -2.58
N GLU A 137 2.73 0.40 -1.87
CA GLU A 137 3.33 -0.81 -2.47
C GLU A 137 2.37 -1.50 -3.43
N LEU A 138 1.09 -1.61 -3.04
CA LEU A 138 0.06 -2.22 -3.88
C LEU A 138 -0.28 -1.34 -5.08
N GLY A 139 -0.28 -0.01 -4.90
CA GLY A 139 -0.42 0.96 -5.99
C GLY A 139 0.72 0.84 -7.00
N GLY A 140 1.96 0.77 -6.53
CA GLY A 140 3.14 0.52 -7.37
C GLY A 140 3.04 -0.80 -8.13
N ARG A 141 2.61 -1.87 -7.45
CA ARG A 141 2.37 -3.18 -8.08
C ARG A 141 1.30 -3.11 -9.17
N ALA A 142 0.16 -2.47 -8.88
CA ALA A 142 -0.94 -2.31 -9.83
C ALA A 142 -0.52 -1.48 -11.06
N MET A 143 0.21 -0.39 -10.84
CA MET A 143 0.76 0.44 -11.92
C MET A 143 1.71 -0.36 -12.81
N GLY A 144 2.65 -1.09 -12.24
CA GLY A 144 3.57 -1.96 -12.99
C GLY A 144 2.88 -3.07 -13.78
N LEU A 145 1.73 -3.58 -13.30
CA LEU A 145 0.89 -4.54 -14.04
C LEU A 145 0.15 -3.92 -15.22
N CYS A 146 -0.08 -2.61 -15.20
CA CYS A 146 -0.83 -1.90 -16.25
C CYS A 146 0.09 -1.30 -17.30
N GLN A 147 1.22 -0.74 -16.87
CA GLN A 147 2.26 -0.23 -17.74
C GLN A 147 3.62 -0.38 -17.05
N PRO A 148 4.62 -0.99 -17.69
CA PRO A 148 5.97 -1.06 -17.12
C PRO A 148 6.51 0.35 -16.87
N MET A 149 6.98 0.60 -15.65
CA MET A 149 7.52 1.89 -15.22
C MET A 149 8.90 1.67 -14.59
N MET A 150 9.78 2.67 -14.74
CA MET A 150 11.02 2.77 -13.98
C MET A 150 10.81 3.81 -12.88
N ALA A 151 11.07 3.42 -11.63
CA ALA A 151 11.04 4.28 -10.46
C ALA A 151 12.46 4.72 -10.09
#